data_AF-A0A511YI99-F1
#
_entry.id   AF-A0A511YI99-F1
#
_cell.length_a   1.000
_cell.length_b   1.000
_cell.length_c   1.000
_cell.angle_alpha   90.00
_cell.angle_beta   90.00
_cell.angle_gamma   90.00
#
_symmetry.space_group_name_H-M   'P 1'
#
loop_
_entity.id
_entity.type
_entity.pdbx_description
1 polymer ?
#
loop_
_entity_poly.entity_id
_entity_poly.type
_entity_poly.pdbx_seq_one_letter_code
_entity_poly.pdbx_strand_id
1 'polypeptide(L)'
;MITFELIKKNFVCMKRTAPILFIMALVFLSGSAKAQRAVSDTLAYAKKFEVNKEKYIGKKFSLLLKDMTQLPFKKAKSDIRQDGNDPLPSTLFRFSGKDIDASGEVTMVIRWKPDDTPTTPLEFFEQEHNYGFTVNEKNFFENKIIRDLVVYKQ
;
A
#
# COMPACT_ATOMS: atom_id res chain seq x y z
N MET A 1 -4.98 79.34 -19.37
CA MET A 1 -3.96 78.42 -19.92
C MET A 1 -3.04 77.91 -18.80
N ILE A 2 -3.56 77.30 -17.73
CA ILE A 2 -2.75 76.68 -16.65
C ILE A 2 -3.39 75.35 -16.13
N THR A 3 -4.55 74.95 -16.64
CA THR A 3 -5.30 73.81 -16.06
C THR A 3 -5.03 72.46 -16.76
N PHE A 4 -4.28 72.44 -17.87
CA PHE A 4 -4.04 71.21 -18.65
C PHE A 4 -2.77 70.44 -18.29
N GLU A 5 -1.81 71.05 -17.59
CA GLU A 5 -0.51 70.42 -17.27
C GLU A 5 -0.55 69.53 -16.01
N LEU A 6 -1.57 69.65 -15.15
CA LEU A 6 -1.68 68.83 -13.94
C LEU A 6 -2.34 67.46 -14.17
N ILE A 7 -3.02 67.25 -15.29
CA ILE A 7 -3.66 65.96 -15.60
C ILE A 7 -2.67 64.98 -16.25
N LYS A 8 -1.63 65.48 -16.94
CA LYS A 8 -0.60 64.61 -17.55
C LYS A 8 0.31 63.91 -16.53
N LYS A 9 0.49 64.48 -15.33
CA LYS A 9 1.41 63.95 -14.33
C LYS A 9 0.90 62.69 -13.61
N ASN A 10 -0.42 62.41 -13.70
CA ASN A 10 -1.03 61.23 -13.06
C ASN A 10 -1.13 59.99 -13.95
N PHE A 11 -0.71 60.04 -15.22
CA PHE A 11 -0.85 58.91 -16.14
C PHE A 11 0.44 58.09 -16.37
N VAL A 12 1.54 58.45 -15.72
CA VAL A 12 2.86 57.85 -15.99
C VAL A 12 3.22 56.73 -15.01
N CYS A 13 2.54 56.58 -13.87
CA CYS A 13 2.97 55.64 -12.84
C CYS A 13 1.95 54.53 -12.53
N MET A 14 1.29 53.96 -13.54
CA MET A 14 0.48 52.75 -13.29
C MET A 14 0.28 51.92 -14.55
N LYS A 15 1.37 51.43 -15.16
CA LYS A 15 1.25 50.61 -16.38
C LYS A 15 2.19 49.40 -16.47
N ARG A 16 2.93 49.05 -15.41
CA ARG A 16 3.96 47.99 -15.48
C ARG A 16 4.15 47.15 -14.21
N THR A 17 3.08 46.84 -13.48
CA THR A 17 3.19 45.90 -12.33
C THR A 17 2.05 44.88 -12.24
N ALA A 18 1.22 44.77 -13.27
CA ALA A 18 0.11 43.82 -13.29
C ALA A 18 0.46 42.34 -13.60
N PRO A 19 1.54 41.97 -14.33
CA PRO A 19 1.73 40.56 -14.69
C PRO A 19 2.44 39.72 -13.61
N ILE A 20 3.10 40.33 -12.63
CA ILE A 20 3.97 39.59 -11.68
C ILE A 20 3.16 38.91 -10.57
N LEU A 21 2.06 39.52 -10.13
CA LEU A 21 1.18 38.96 -9.09
C LEU A 21 0.39 37.73 -9.56
N PHE A 22 0.08 37.64 -10.86
CA PHE A 22 -0.69 36.52 -11.41
C PHE A 22 0.14 35.23 -11.54
N ILE A 23 1.45 35.35 -11.80
CA ILE A 23 2.36 34.20 -11.89
C ILE A 23 2.62 33.62 -10.49
N MET A 24 2.71 34.47 -9.46
CA MET A 24 2.93 34.02 -8.07
C MET A 24 1.72 33.27 -7.50
N ALA A 25 0.50 33.65 -7.91
CA ALA A 25 -0.73 32.94 -7.53
C ALA A 25 -0.86 31.55 -8.19
N LEU A 26 -0.37 31.38 -9.42
CA LEU A 26 -0.41 30.10 -10.14
C LEU A 26 0.56 29.05 -9.57
N VAL A 27 1.67 29.48 -8.97
CA VAL A 27 2.62 28.55 -8.31
C VAL A 27 2.03 27.97 -7.02
N PHE A 28 1.17 28.72 -6.31
CA PHE A 28 0.57 28.29 -5.05
C PHE A 28 -0.55 27.24 -5.18
N LEU A 29 -1.17 27.07 -6.35
CA LEU A 29 -2.22 26.06 -6.56
C LEU A 29 -1.70 24.67 -6.98
N SER A 30 -0.41 24.51 -7.22
CA SER A 30 0.17 23.21 -7.62
C SER A 30 0.51 22.28 -6.44
N GLY A 31 0.42 22.79 -5.20
CA GLY A 31 0.85 22.10 -3.97
C GLY A 31 -0.12 21.06 -3.39
N SER A 32 -1.14 20.60 -4.11
CA SER A 32 -2.10 19.62 -3.56
C SER A 32 -2.54 18.56 -4.56
N ALA A 33 -1.60 17.96 -5.28
CA ALA A 33 -1.80 16.61 -5.79
C ALA A 33 -1.67 15.62 -4.62
N LYS A 34 -2.71 15.55 -3.76
CA LYS A 34 -2.81 14.47 -2.78
C LYS A 34 -2.81 13.15 -3.55
N ALA A 35 -1.79 12.34 -3.29
CA ALA A 35 -1.53 11.04 -3.87
C ALA A 35 -2.74 10.09 -3.76
N GLN A 36 -3.63 10.09 -4.75
CA GLN A 36 -4.61 9.01 -4.97
C GLN A 36 -4.03 7.85 -5.80
N ARG A 37 -2.74 7.90 -6.18
CA ARG A 37 -2.09 6.91 -7.06
C ARG A 37 -1.54 5.68 -6.34
N ALA A 38 -1.18 5.80 -5.05
CA ALA A 38 -0.50 4.73 -4.31
C ALA A 38 -1.28 3.39 -4.27
N VAL A 39 -2.62 3.43 -4.25
CA VAL A 39 -3.45 2.21 -4.20
C VAL A 39 -3.48 1.49 -5.56
N SER A 40 -3.52 2.25 -6.66
CA SER A 40 -3.42 1.69 -8.01
C SER A 40 -2.07 0.99 -8.19
N ASP A 41 -1.01 1.65 -7.75
CA ASP A 41 0.35 1.13 -7.88
C ASP A 41 0.55 -0.13 -7.02
N THR A 42 -0.03 -0.16 -5.82
CA THR A 42 0.01 -1.35 -4.93
C THR A 42 -0.74 -2.53 -5.54
N LEU A 43 -1.93 -2.32 -6.10
CA LEU A 43 -2.71 -3.39 -6.73
C LEU A 43 -1.98 -3.94 -7.96
N ALA A 44 -1.48 -3.06 -8.82
CA ALA A 44 -0.73 -3.45 -10.01
C ALA A 44 0.55 -4.22 -9.64
N TYR A 45 1.26 -3.78 -8.60
CA TYR A 45 2.42 -4.49 -8.07
C TYR A 45 2.05 -5.90 -7.58
N ALA A 46 1.05 -6.00 -6.71
CA ALA A 46 0.62 -7.27 -6.13
C ALA A 46 0.11 -8.25 -7.21
N LYS A 47 -0.64 -7.75 -8.20
CA LYS A 47 -1.15 -8.57 -9.31
C LYS A 47 -0.07 -9.23 -10.16
N LYS A 48 1.15 -8.68 -10.22
CA LYS A 48 2.28 -9.33 -10.92
C LYS A 48 2.61 -10.71 -10.33
N PHE A 49 2.47 -10.86 -9.01
CA PHE A 49 2.72 -12.14 -8.33
C PHE A 49 1.62 -13.15 -8.58
N GLU A 50 0.36 -12.69 -8.72
CA GLU A 50 -0.77 -13.55 -9.09
C GLU A 50 -0.68 -14.02 -10.53
N VAL A 51 -0.35 -13.12 -11.48
CA VAL A 51 -0.17 -13.50 -12.90
C VAL A 51 0.96 -14.52 -13.06
N ASN A 52 2.05 -14.36 -12.31
CA ASN A 52 3.20 -15.27 -12.34
C ASN A 52 3.15 -16.31 -11.21
N LYS A 53 1.96 -16.65 -10.70
CA LYS A 53 1.83 -17.48 -9.49
C LYS A 53 2.45 -18.87 -9.62
N GLU A 54 2.53 -19.40 -10.84
CA GLU A 54 3.19 -20.68 -11.16
C GLU A 54 4.64 -20.75 -10.67
N LYS A 55 5.34 -19.61 -10.60
CA LYS A 55 6.70 -19.53 -10.03
C LYS A 55 6.72 -19.87 -8.54
N TYR A 56 5.62 -19.63 -7.83
CA TYR A 56 5.51 -19.69 -6.38
C TYR A 56 4.71 -20.91 -5.90
N ILE A 57 3.77 -21.42 -6.68
CA ILE A 57 2.99 -22.61 -6.32
C ILE A 57 3.92 -23.81 -6.10
N GLY A 58 3.71 -24.53 -4.99
CA GLY A 58 4.53 -25.66 -4.59
C GLY A 58 5.92 -25.28 -4.08
N LYS A 59 6.24 -23.99 -3.96
CA LYS A 59 7.50 -23.48 -3.41
C LYS A 59 7.30 -22.90 -2.01
N LYS A 60 8.42 -22.71 -1.31
CA LYS A 60 8.46 -22.05 -0.01
C LYS A 60 8.08 -20.57 -0.16
N PHE A 61 7.37 -20.04 0.83
CA PHE A 61 7.01 -18.62 0.91
C PHE A 61 8.23 -17.70 0.90
N SER A 62 9.37 -18.15 1.44
CA SER A 62 10.65 -17.43 1.37
C SER A 62 11.04 -16.96 -0.03
N LEU A 63 10.71 -17.73 -1.07
CA LEU A 63 10.96 -17.35 -2.46
C LEU A 63 10.14 -16.12 -2.87
N LEU A 64 8.86 -16.10 -2.49
CA LEU A 64 7.98 -14.96 -2.75
C LEU A 64 8.48 -13.72 -1.99
N LEU A 65 8.81 -13.87 -0.70
CA LEU A 65 9.35 -12.77 0.11
C LEU A 65 10.64 -12.18 -0.47
N LYS A 66 11.52 -13.02 -1.02
CA LYS A 66 12.76 -12.58 -1.67
C LYS A 66 12.51 -11.73 -2.92
N ASP A 67 11.50 -12.10 -3.71
CA ASP A 67 11.14 -11.37 -4.93
C ASP A 67 10.36 -10.06 -4.64
N MET A 68 9.77 -9.94 -3.45
CA MET A 68 9.00 -8.78 -3.01
C MET A 68 9.90 -7.63 -2.52
N THR A 69 10.62 -7.00 -3.44
CA THR A 69 11.61 -5.97 -3.09
C THR A 69 11.03 -4.55 -2.94
N GLN A 70 9.91 -4.24 -3.58
CA GLN A 70 9.39 -2.86 -3.63
C GLN A 70 8.40 -2.58 -2.48
N LEU A 71 7.45 -3.49 -2.28
CA LEU A 71 6.40 -3.34 -1.27
C LEU A 71 6.33 -4.63 -0.43
N PRO A 72 7.00 -4.67 0.73
CA PRO A 72 6.87 -5.79 1.66
C PRO A 72 5.52 -5.75 2.36
N PHE A 73 5.07 -6.89 2.86
CA PHE A 73 3.88 -6.95 3.70
C PHE A 73 4.08 -6.16 4.99
N LYS A 74 2.98 -5.58 5.48
CA LYS A 74 2.91 -4.84 6.74
C LYS A 74 2.01 -5.53 7.74
N LYS A 75 0.98 -6.23 7.28
CA LYS A 75 0.05 -6.97 8.13
C LYS A 75 -0.19 -8.38 7.61
N ALA A 76 -0.46 -9.31 8.51
CA ALA A 76 -0.84 -10.68 8.24
C ALA A 76 -1.97 -11.11 9.21
N LYS A 77 -3.02 -11.74 8.68
CA LYS A 77 -4.13 -12.31 9.45
C LYS A 77 -4.44 -13.71 8.95
N SER A 78 -4.29 -14.69 9.81
CA SER A 78 -4.46 -16.09 9.46
C SER A 78 -5.90 -16.55 9.63
N ASP A 79 -6.38 -17.34 8.67
CA ASP A 79 -7.61 -18.12 8.81
C ASP A 79 -7.25 -19.40 9.58
N ILE A 80 -7.27 -19.33 10.91
CA ILE A 80 -6.96 -20.47 11.78
C ILE A 80 -8.24 -21.25 12.04
N ARG A 81 -8.19 -22.57 11.83
CA ARG A 81 -9.31 -23.47 12.07
C ARG A 81 -9.03 -24.36 13.28
N GLN A 82 -10.09 -24.68 14.01
CA GLN A 82 -10.06 -25.71 15.06
C GLN A 82 -10.13 -27.13 14.49
N ASP A 83 -10.41 -27.28 13.19
CA ASP A 83 -10.36 -28.57 12.52
C ASP A 83 -8.90 -29.04 12.40
N GLY A 84 -8.65 -30.31 12.75
CA GLY A 84 -7.30 -30.87 12.83
C GLY A 84 -6.72 -31.32 11.49
N ASN A 85 -7.44 -31.19 10.37
CA ASN A 85 -7.00 -31.69 9.07
C ASN A 85 -6.29 -30.61 8.24
N ASP A 86 -6.67 -29.34 8.46
CA ASP A 86 -6.00 -28.16 7.89
C ASP A 86 -6.16 -26.97 8.85
N PRO A 87 -5.33 -26.89 9.92
CA PRO A 87 -5.49 -25.86 10.95
C PRO A 87 -5.13 -24.45 10.45
N LEU A 88 -4.46 -24.34 9.29
CA LEU A 88 -4.06 -23.08 8.67
C LEU A 88 -4.26 -23.13 7.14
N PRO A 89 -5.51 -23.09 6.66
CA PRO A 89 -5.82 -23.10 5.23
C PRO A 89 -5.25 -21.91 4.47
N SER A 90 -5.25 -20.72 5.06
CA SER A 90 -4.84 -19.49 4.38
C SER A 90 -4.45 -18.36 5.31
N THR A 91 -3.70 -17.40 4.77
CA THR A 91 -3.37 -16.15 5.45
C THR A 91 -3.58 -14.98 4.50
N LEU A 92 -4.17 -13.92 5.06
CA LEU A 92 -4.42 -12.64 4.42
C LEU A 92 -3.27 -11.69 4.72
N PHE A 93 -2.64 -11.15 3.68
CA PHE A 93 -1.56 -10.18 3.79
C PHE A 93 -1.97 -8.82 3.24
N ARG A 94 -1.57 -7.75 3.93
CA ARG A 94 -1.77 -6.36 3.50
C ARG A 94 -0.44 -5.61 3.40
N PHE A 95 -0.43 -4.62 2.51
CA PHE A 95 0.73 -3.78 2.22
C PHE A 95 0.74 -2.46 3.00
N SER A 96 -0.37 -2.09 3.64
CA SER A 96 -0.48 -0.88 4.45
C SER A 96 -0.47 -1.21 5.94
N GLY A 97 -0.08 -0.23 6.75
CA GLY A 97 -0.13 -0.33 8.22
C GLY A 97 -1.50 0.00 8.82
N LYS A 98 -2.55 0.12 7.99
CA LYS A 98 -3.91 0.39 8.48
C LYS A 98 -4.46 -0.80 9.26
N ASP A 99 -5.60 -0.58 9.89
CA ASP A 99 -6.36 -1.63 10.55
C ASP A 99 -6.61 -2.82 9.59
N ILE A 100 -6.55 -4.04 10.13
CA ILE A 100 -6.70 -5.28 9.36
C ILE A 100 -8.11 -5.47 8.80
N ASP A 101 -9.10 -4.77 9.35
CA ASP A 101 -10.49 -4.81 8.90
C ASP A 101 -10.86 -3.54 8.09
N ALA A 102 -9.89 -2.65 7.81
CA ALA A 102 -10.12 -1.49 6.95
C ALA A 102 -10.54 -1.91 5.52
N SER A 103 -11.51 -1.20 4.94
CA SER A 103 -11.99 -1.41 3.58
C SER A 103 -11.13 -0.69 2.53
N GLY A 104 -11.24 -1.09 1.25
CA GLY A 104 -10.52 -0.44 0.15
C GLY A 104 -9.06 -0.84 0.01
N GLU A 105 -8.58 -1.80 0.81
CA GLU A 105 -7.18 -2.19 0.87
C GLU A 105 -6.86 -3.32 -0.11
N VAL A 106 -5.67 -3.24 -0.71
CA VAL A 106 -5.14 -4.31 -1.55
C VAL A 106 -4.73 -5.46 -0.64
N THR A 107 -5.27 -6.62 -0.92
CA THR A 107 -5.15 -7.81 -0.11
C THR A 107 -4.59 -8.95 -0.96
N MET A 108 -3.55 -9.61 -0.45
CA MET A 108 -3.02 -10.84 -1.02
C MET A 108 -3.39 -11.99 -0.09
N VAL A 109 -4.15 -12.95 -0.60
CA VAL A 109 -4.48 -14.18 0.12
C VAL A 109 -3.60 -15.29 -0.40
N ILE A 110 -2.89 -15.93 0.51
CA ILE A 110 -2.06 -17.10 0.23
C ILE A 110 -2.73 -18.29 0.88
N ARG A 111 -2.99 -19.32 0.09
CA ARG A 111 -3.45 -20.62 0.59
C ARG A 111 -2.25 -21.50 0.81
N TRP A 112 -2.20 -22.16 1.95
CA TRP A 112 -1.08 -23.00 2.32
C TRP A 112 -1.33 -24.45 1.92
N LYS A 113 -0.25 -25.20 1.71
CA LYS A 113 -0.33 -26.65 1.72
C LYS A 113 -0.48 -27.09 3.19
N PRO A 114 -1.41 -28.00 3.52
CA PRO A 114 -1.55 -28.52 4.87
C PRO A 114 -0.23 -29.09 5.38
N ASP A 115 0.08 -28.81 6.64
CA ASP A 115 1.23 -29.34 7.37
C ASP A 115 0.91 -29.44 8.87
N ASP A 116 1.78 -30.15 9.60
CA ASP A 116 1.59 -30.44 11.03
C ASP A 116 2.15 -29.34 11.96
N THR A 117 2.46 -28.15 11.43
CA THR A 117 3.04 -27.07 12.24
C THR A 117 1.98 -26.52 13.20
N PRO A 118 2.24 -26.47 14.52
CA PRO A 118 1.31 -25.88 15.48
C PRO A 118 1.01 -24.41 15.16
N THR A 119 -0.26 -24.05 15.05
CA THR A 119 -0.73 -22.69 14.76
C THR A 119 -0.92 -21.84 16.02
N THR A 120 -0.93 -22.47 17.20
CA THR A 120 -1.18 -21.81 18.49
C THR A 120 -0.31 -20.58 18.72
N PRO A 121 1.01 -20.59 18.46
CA PRO A 121 1.84 -19.40 18.65
C PRO A 121 1.44 -18.24 17.74
N LEU A 122 1.00 -18.54 16.51
CA LEU A 122 0.68 -17.55 15.50
C LEU A 122 -0.53 -16.70 15.89
N GLU A 123 -1.58 -17.32 16.44
CA GLU A 123 -2.80 -16.60 16.87
C GLU A 123 -2.48 -15.54 17.92
N PHE A 124 -1.64 -15.90 18.90
CA PHE A 124 -1.21 -14.97 19.95
C PHE A 124 -0.34 -13.84 19.38
N PHE A 125 0.63 -14.15 18.52
CA PHE A 125 1.50 -13.14 17.94
C PHE A 125 0.74 -12.16 17.03
N GLU A 126 -0.20 -12.66 16.23
CA GLU A 126 -1.04 -11.82 15.39
C GLU A 126 -1.85 -10.85 16.23
N GLN A 127 -2.43 -11.26 17.36
CA GLN A 127 -3.20 -10.33 18.20
C GLN A 127 -2.29 -9.34 18.96
N GLU A 128 -1.20 -9.81 19.54
CA GLU A 128 -0.26 -8.99 20.33
C GLU A 128 0.35 -7.86 19.49
N HIS A 129 0.69 -8.16 18.23
CA HIS A 129 1.29 -7.19 17.31
C HIS A 129 0.27 -6.42 16.47
N ASN A 130 -1.02 -6.49 16.82
CA ASN A 130 -2.11 -5.91 16.04
C ASN A 130 -2.03 -6.29 14.55
N TYR A 131 -1.86 -7.57 14.29
CA TYR A 131 -1.67 -8.22 12.98
C TYR A 131 -0.43 -7.75 12.23
N GLY A 132 0.56 -7.20 12.92
CA GLY A 132 1.84 -6.80 12.35
C GLY A 132 2.55 -7.99 11.70
N PHE A 133 3.04 -7.83 10.47
CA PHE A 133 3.90 -8.83 9.85
C PHE A 133 5.34 -8.62 10.34
N THR A 134 5.66 -9.13 11.52
CA THR A 134 6.97 -8.97 12.18
C THR A 134 7.91 -10.11 11.80
N VAL A 135 9.09 -10.13 12.44
CA VAL A 135 10.07 -11.21 12.28
C VAL A 135 9.49 -12.56 12.72
N ASN A 136 8.64 -12.59 13.75
CA ASN A 136 8.07 -13.83 14.26
C ASN A 136 7.11 -14.46 13.25
N GLU A 137 6.16 -13.68 12.72
CA GLU A 137 5.23 -14.13 11.69
C GLU A 137 6.01 -14.51 10.43
N LYS A 138 6.99 -13.68 10.02
CA LYS A 138 7.84 -14.00 8.87
C LYS A 138 8.52 -15.37 9.03
N ASN A 139 9.15 -15.63 10.17
CA ASN A 139 9.86 -16.88 10.43
C ASN A 139 8.89 -18.08 10.45
N PHE A 140 7.69 -17.89 10.98
CA PHE A 140 6.64 -18.91 10.96
C PHE A 140 6.24 -19.29 9.52
N PHE A 141 6.00 -18.29 8.66
CA PHE A 141 5.54 -18.55 7.29
C PHE A 141 6.67 -18.90 6.32
N GLU A 142 7.93 -18.56 6.60
CA GLU A 142 9.03 -18.63 5.63
C GLU A 142 9.16 -20.00 4.94
N ASN A 143 8.95 -21.08 5.69
CA ASN A 143 9.05 -22.45 5.20
C ASN A 143 7.72 -23.06 4.72
N LYS A 144 6.59 -22.35 4.89
CA LYS A 144 5.28 -22.80 4.42
C LYS A 144 5.27 -22.92 2.90
N ILE A 145 4.58 -23.94 2.40
CA ILE A 145 4.44 -24.18 0.97
C ILE A 145 3.19 -23.49 0.46
N ILE A 146 3.35 -22.67 -0.59
CA ILE A 146 2.24 -21.98 -1.24
C ILE A 146 1.46 -22.99 -2.08
N ARG A 147 0.15 -23.10 -1.83
CA ARG A 147 -0.80 -23.89 -2.64
C ARG A 147 -1.48 -23.04 -3.70
N ASP A 148 -1.88 -21.83 -3.34
CA ASP A 148 -2.48 -20.85 -4.25
C ASP A 148 -2.19 -19.42 -3.76
N LEU A 149 -2.27 -18.46 -4.67
CA LEU A 149 -2.05 -17.04 -4.41
C LEU A 149 -3.05 -16.23 -5.22
N VAL A 150 -3.80 -15.37 -4.54
CA VAL A 150 -4.81 -14.49 -5.13
C VAL A 150 -4.69 -13.09 -4.56
N VAL A 151 -4.86 -12.08 -5.41
CA VAL A 151 -4.87 -10.67 -5.03
C VAL A 151 -6.22 -10.05 -5.39
N TYR A 152 -6.79 -9.31 -4.46
CA TYR A 152 -7.98 -8.51 -4.72
C TYR A 152 -7.94 -7.20 -3.95
N LYS A 153 -8.89 -6.33 -4.25
CA LYS A 153 -9.15 -5.11 -3.49
C LYS A 153 -10.56 -5.24 -2.93
N GLN A 154 -10.68 -5.06 -1.63
CA GLN A 154 -11.97 -5.11 -0.93
C GLN A 154 -12.75 -3.80 -1.10
#